data_AF-A0A962SVB6-F1
#
_entry.id   AF-A0A962SVB6-F1
#
_cell.length_a   1.000
_cell.length_b   1.000
_cell.length_c   1.000
_cell.angle_alpha   90.00
_cell.angle_beta   90.00
_cell.angle_gamma   90.00
#
_symmetry.space_group_name_H-M   'P 1'
#
loop_
_entity.id
_entity.type
_entity.pdbx_description
1 polymer ?
#
loop_
_entity_poly.entity_id
_entity_poly.type
_entity_poly.pdbx_seq_one_letter_code
_entity_poly.pdbx_strand_id
1 'polypeptide(L)'
;MTNKSKPATDLAAVIKSLKSYLLEKGHRFERGPRYETQTHTHSSVAKMVRQYEGLGYVKYIQVGDPPVYAMLGRSHHEAHIFQPQDPKIREWLEDDRVALNDPTMRAYLLQSAGLSEASLAEARRPQVFRIIEVDDVFIITNEDT
;
A
#
# COMPACT_ATOMS: atom_id res chain seq x y z
N MET A 1 14.56 -38.99 -7.70
CA MET A 1 13.76 -38.24 -6.73
C MET A 1 13.61 -36.82 -7.24
N THR A 2 12.47 -36.48 -7.83
CA THR A 2 12.21 -35.16 -8.42
C THR A 2 11.90 -34.19 -7.29
N ASN A 3 12.84 -33.33 -6.94
CA ASN A 3 12.59 -32.21 -6.04
C ASN A 3 11.54 -31.31 -6.70
N LYS A 4 10.29 -31.43 -6.25
CA LYS A 4 9.25 -30.43 -6.50
C LYS A 4 9.64 -29.17 -5.74
N SER A 5 10.45 -28.31 -6.36
CA SER A 5 10.49 -26.90 -5.98
C SER A 5 9.05 -26.40 -6.03
N LYS A 6 8.48 -26.11 -4.86
CA LYS A 6 7.22 -25.37 -4.77
C LYS A 6 7.36 -24.15 -5.69
N PRO A 7 6.37 -23.82 -6.53
CA PRO A 7 6.47 -22.60 -7.31
C PRO A 7 6.58 -21.47 -6.29
N ALA A 8 7.74 -20.81 -6.26
CA ALA A 8 7.84 -19.50 -5.67
C ALA A 8 6.78 -18.70 -6.43
N THR A 9 5.63 -18.46 -5.79
CA THR A 9 4.66 -17.51 -6.30
C THR A 9 5.47 -16.24 -6.55
N ASP A 10 5.67 -15.92 -7.82
CA ASP A 10 6.58 -14.86 -8.24
C ASP A 10 6.20 -13.60 -7.47
N LEU A 11 7.13 -13.06 -6.68
CA LEU A 11 6.91 -11.88 -5.85
C LEU A 11 6.37 -10.72 -6.71
N ALA A 12 6.81 -10.63 -7.96
CA ALA A 12 6.27 -9.66 -8.92
C ALA A 12 4.78 -9.90 -9.22
N ALA A 13 4.34 -11.16 -9.35
CA ALA A 13 2.94 -11.50 -9.52
C ALA A 13 2.09 -11.18 -8.28
N VAL A 14 2.64 -11.37 -7.07
CA VAL A 14 1.98 -10.98 -5.81
C VAL A 14 1.83 -9.46 -5.74
N ILE A 15 2.90 -8.71 -6.00
CA ILE A 15 2.89 -7.24 -6.00
C ILE A 15 1.91 -6.72 -7.07
N LYS A 16 1.90 -7.32 -8.27
CA LYS A 16 0.95 -6.97 -9.32
C LYS A 16 -0.49 -7.22 -8.87
N SER A 17 -0.78 -8.37 -8.28
CA SER A 17 -2.13 -8.71 -7.78
C SER A 17 -2.59 -7.75 -6.70
N LEU A 18 -1.70 -7.39 -5.77
CA LEU A 18 -1.96 -6.42 -4.72
C LEU A 18 -2.24 -5.00 -5.26
N LYS A 19 -1.44 -4.54 -6.23
CA LYS A 19 -1.70 -3.27 -6.92
C LYS A 19 -3.04 -3.29 -7.66
N SER A 20 -3.37 -4.40 -8.34
CA SER A 20 -4.67 -4.58 -9.00
C SER A 20 -5.82 -4.51 -8.00
N TYR A 21 -5.70 -5.19 -6.86
CA TYR A 21 -6.72 -5.22 -5.80
C TYR A 21 -7.00 -3.82 -5.26
N LEU A 22 -5.96 -3.11 -4.80
CA LEU A 22 -6.11 -1.74 -4.28
C LEU A 22 -6.74 -0.79 -5.30
N LEU A 23 -6.51 -1.05 -6.59
CA LEU A 23 -7.02 -0.25 -7.68
C LEU A 23 -8.28 -0.85 -8.32
N GLU A 24 -8.97 -1.83 -7.73
CA GLU A 24 -10.23 -2.33 -8.29
C GLU A 24 -11.26 -1.19 -8.46
N LYS A 25 -12.08 -1.28 -9.51
CA LYS A 25 -13.06 -0.22 -9.81
C LYS A 25 -14.08 -0.12 -8.70
N GLY A 26 -14.35 1.10 -8.25
CA GLY A 26 -15.27 1.39 -7.15
C GLY A 26 -14.55 1.64 -5.82
N HIS A 27 -13.32 1.14 -5.63
CA HIS A 27 -12.50 1.55 -4.49
C HIS A 27 -12.22 3.06 -4.52
N ARG A 28 -12.18 3.66 -3.35
CA ARG A 28 -11.88 5.07 -3.18
C ARG A 28 -10.81 5.24 -2.12
N PHE A 29 -9.82 6.06 -2.41
CA PHE A 29 -8.86 6.57 -1.44
C PHE A 29 -9.26 7.95 -0.94
N GLU A 30 -9.40 8.10 0.38
CA GLU A 30 -9.62 9.35 1.08
C GLU A 30 -8.38 9.74 1.88
N ARG A 31 -8.11 11.04 1.96
CA ARG A 31 -6.96 11.56 2.70
C ARG A 31 -7.31 11.70 4.18
N GLY A 32 -6.47 11.12 5.03
CA GLY A 32 -6.49 11.33 6.47
C GLY A 32 -5.41 12.31 6.92
N PRO A 33 -5.24 12.49 8.24
CA PRO A 33 -4.26 13.42 8.80
C PRO A 33 -2.80 13.08 8.44
N ARG A 34 -1.98 14.13 8.37
CA ARG A 34 -0.51 14.07 8.30
C ARG A 34 0.06 14.32 9.70
N TYR A 35 0.96 13.46 10.14
CA TYR A 35 1.63 13.55 11.43
C TYR A 35 3.12 13.73 11.23
N GLU A 36 3.70 14.71 11.92
CA GLU A 36 5.15 14.90 12.02
C GLU A 36 5.62 14.37 13.37
N THR A 37 6.64 13.51 13.38
CA THR A 37 7.18 13.02 14.63
C THR A 37 8.09 14.07 15.27
N GLN A 38 7.79 14.45 16.52
CA GLN A 38 8.57 15.46 17.26
C GLN A 38 9.95 14.95 17.72
N THR A 39 10.20 13.65 17.61
CA THR A 39 11.47 13.02 17.98
C THR A 39 12.38 12.93 16.76
N HIS A 40 13.68 13.20 16.91
CA HIS A 40 14.73 13.11 15.86
C HIS A 40 14.89 11.73 15.17
N THR A 41 13.98 10.78 15.38
CA THR A 41 13.98 9.46 14.73
C THR A 41 12.91 9.39 13.66
N HIS A 42 13.32 9.60 12.40
CA HIS A 42 12.46 9.45 11.22
C HIS A 42 11.64 8.15 11.29
N SER A 43 10.37 8.24 10.91
CA SER A 43 9.53 7.07 10.74
C SER A 43 10.03 6.19 9.59
N SER A 44 9.90 4.87 9.75
CA SER A 44 10.25 3.88 8.72
C SER A 44 9.17 2.81 8.66
N VAL A 45 9.06 2.12 7.53
CA VAL A 45 8.12 1.00 7.38
C VAL A 45 8.34 -0.04 8.47
N ALA A 46 9.59 -0.37 8.79
CA ALA A 46 9.91 -1.33 9.86
C ALA A 46 9.43 -0.87 11.24
N LYS A 47 9.54 0.43 11.56
CA LYS A 47 9.05 1.00 12.82
C LYS A 47 7.52 0.97 12.88
N MET A 48 6.85 1.38 11.81
CA MET A 48 5.40 1.38 11.72
C MET A 48 4.79 -0.03 11.77
N VAL A 49 5.43 -1.00 11.09
CA VAL A 49 5.06 -2.43 11.18
C VAL A 49 5.06 -2.90 12.62
N ARG A 50 6.12 -2.62 13.40
CA ARG A 50 6.18 -3.03 14.82
C ARG A 50 5.09 -2.37 15.66
N GLN A 51 4.74 -1.11 15.38
CA GLN A 51 3.64 -0.45 16.06
C GLN A 51 2.30 -1.13 15.77
N TYR A 52 2.00 -1.44 14.51
CA TYR A 52 0.77 -2.14 14.13
C TYR A 52 0.72 -3.57 14.66
N GLU A 53 1.84 -4.31 14.65
CA GLU A 53 1.96 -5.61 15.31
C GLU A 53 1.62 -5.51 16.82
N GLY A 54 2.06 -4.46 17.50
CA GLY A 54 1.69 -4.15 18.88
C GLY A 54 0.20 -3.83 19.09
N LEU A 55 -0.51 -3.39 18.04
CA LEU A 55 -1.96 -3.19 18.03
C LEU A 55 -2.74 -4.47 17.65
N GLY A 56 -2.05 -5.61 17.51
CA GLY A 56 -2.64 -6.91 17.20
C GLY A 56 -2.81 -7.19 15.71
N TYR A 57 -2.17 -6.42 14.82
CA TYR A 57 -2.12 -6.76 13.40
C TYR A 57 -1.12 -7.90 13.14
N VAL A 58 -1.46 -8.77 12.20
CA VAL A 58 -0.59 -9.84 11.70
C VAL A 58 -0.01 -9.39 10.36
N LYS A 59 1.31 -9.43 10.23
CA LYS A 59 2.00 -9.13 8.99
C LYS A 59 1.89 -10.28 8.00
N TYR A 60 1.41 -9.99 6.79
CA TYR A 60 1.27 -10.97 5.70
C TYR A 60 2.41 -10.87 4.69
N ILE A 61 2.80 -9.65 4.32
CA ILE A 61 3.83 -9.40 3.30
C ILE A 61 4.77 -8.30 3.80
N GLN A 62 6.06 -8.45 3.51
CA GLN A 62 7.06 -7.41 3.66
C GLN A 62 8.01 -7.46 2.46
N VAL A 63 8.32 -6.31 1.88
CA VAL A 63 9.18 -6.19 0.69
C VAL A 63 10.27 -5.15 0.93
N GLY A 64 11.49 -5.47 0.50
CA GLY A 64 12.68 -4.61 0.62
C GLY A 64 13.56 -4.96 1.83
N ASP A 65 14.84 -4.58 1.73
CA ASP A 65 15.80 -4.59 2.83
C ASP A 65 16.68 -3.31 2.75
N PRO A 66 16.42 -2.27 3.57
CA PRO A 66 15.35 -2.19 4.58
C PRO A 66 13.93 -2.21 3.97
N PRO A 67 12.88 -2.55 4.75
CA PRO A 67 11.53 -2.64 4.23
C PRO A 67 11.02 -1.33 3.64
N VAL A 68 10.45 -1.39 2.44
CA VAL A 68 9.81 -0.25 1.75
C VAL A 68 8.31 -0.42 1.63
N TYR A 69 7.80 -1.63 1.89
CA TYR A 69 6.38 -1.96 1.86
C TYR A 69 6.07 -3.10 2.84
N ALA A 70 4.93 -3.04 3.51
CA ALA A 70 4.34 -4.14 4.24
C ALA A 70 2.81 -4.13 4.16
N MET A 71 2.21 -5.31 4.14
CA MET A 71 0.77 -5.51 4.30
C MET A 71 0.52 -6.28 5.60
N LEU A 72 -0.39 -5.76 6.42
CA LEU A 72 -0.83 -6.38 7.65
C LEU A 72 -2.35 -6.44 7.71
N GLY A 73 -2.90 -7.35 8.51
CA GLY A 73 -4.33 -7.41 8.75
C GLY A 73 -4.70 -7.76 10.19
N ARG A 74 -5.89 -7.32 10.59
CA ARG A 74 -6.51 -7.58 11.89
C ARG A 74 -8.02 -7.73 11.71
N SER A 75 -8.53 -8.95 11.82
CA SER A 75 -9.95 -9.26 11.56
C SER A 75 -10.38 -8.81 10.15
N HIS A 76 -11.18 -7.74 10.04
CA HIS A 76 -11.63 -7.17 8.76
C HIS A 76 -10.83 -5.94 8.34
N HIS A 77 -9.88 -5.50 9.15
CA HIS A 77 -9.00 -4.39 8.84
C HIS A 77 -7.74 -4.87 8.12
N GLU A 78 -7.31 -4.11 7.13
CA GLU A 78 -6.02 -4.23 6.47
C GLU A 78 -5.27 -2.90 6.54
N ALA A 79 -3.95 -3.01 6.63
CA ALA A 79 -3.03 -1.88 6.65
C ALA A 79 -1.92 -2.13 5.63
N HIS A 80 -1.75 -1.20 4.69
CA HIS A 80 -0.63 -1.17 3.76
C HIS A 80 0.30 -0.02 4.13
N ILE A 81 1.46 -0.36 4.65
CA ILE A 81 2.47 0.58 5.14
C ILE A 81 3.58 0.64 4.10
N PHE A 82 3.88 1.82 3.58
CA PHE A 82 4.88 1.94 2.52
C PHE A 82 5.60 3.28 2.55
N GLN A 83 6.81 3.26 2.01
CA GLN A 83 7.60 4.45 1.76
C GLN A 83 7.82 4.54 0.25
N PRO A 84 7.21 5.53 -0.45
CA PRO A 84 7.35 5.68 -1.89
C PRO A 84 8.81 5.78 -2.28
N GLN A 85 9.28 4.91 -3.18
CA GLN A 85 10.65 4.96 -3.70
C GLN A 85 10.73 5.78 -4.99
N ASP A 86 9.61 5.90 -5.70
CA ASP A 86 9.48 6.69 -6.90
C ASP A 86 9.34 8.17 -6.53
N PRO A 87 10.29 9.04 -6.95
CA PRO A 87 10.26 10.47 -6.62
C PRO A 87 8.99 11.17 -7.10
N LYS A 88 8.39 10.70 -8.21
CA LYS A 88 7.16 11.30 -8.77
C LYS A 88 5.94 10.95 -7.92
N ILE A 89 5.85 9.69 -7.48
CA ILE A 89 4.80 9.27 -6.54
C ILE A 89 4.96 10.01 -5.22
N ARG A 90 6.21 10.17 -4.76
CA ARG A 90 6.52 10.92 -3.54
C ARG A 90 6.07 12.38 -3.64
N GLU A 91 6.48 13.10 -4.69
CA GLU A 91 6.09 14.51 -4.91
C GLU A 91 4.55 14.65 -4.94
N TRP A 92 3.87 13.75 -5.66
CA TRP A 92 2.41 13.77 -5.75
C TRP A 92 1.70 13.56 -4.42
N LEU A 93 2.25 12.73 -3.53
CA LEU A 93 1.71 12.46 -2.20
C LEU A 93 2.07 13.54 -1.17
N GLU A 94 3.29 14.10 -1.24
CA GLU A 94 3.80 15.10 -0.28
C GLU A 94 3.20 16.49 -0.46
N ASP A 95 2.98 16.92 -1.71
CA ASP A 95 2.47 18.27 -2.02
C ASP A 95 0.94 18.37 -1.96
N ASP A 96 0.25 17.30 -1.53
CA ASP A 96 -1.22 17.15 -1.58
C ASP A 96 -1.83 17.48 -2.96
N ARG A 97 -1.01 17.45 -4.02
CA ARG A 97 -1.42 17.81 -5.39
C ARG A 97 -2.40 16.80 -5.96
N VAL A 98 -2.30 15.54 -5.54
CA VAL A 98 -2.94 14.42 -6.22
C VAL A 98 -3.33 13.31 -5.22
N ALA A 99 -4.63 13.00 -5.13
CA ALA A 99 -5.08 11.82 -4.37
C ALA A 99 -4.72 10.53 -5.11
N LEU A 100 -4.57 9.38 -4.42
CA LEU A 100 -4.38 8.07 -5.10
C LEU A 100 -5.51 7.73 -6.10
N ASN A 101 -6.70 8.32 -5.90
CA ASN A 101 -7.83 8.23 -6.84
C ASN A 101 -7.69 9.09 -8.10
N ASP A 102 -6.75 10.03 -8.13
CA ASP A 102 -6.59 10.91 -9.30
C ASP A 102 -6.30 10.07 -10.54
N PRO A 103 -6.99 10.31 -11.65
CA PRO A 103 -6.82 9.54 -12.88
C PRO A 103 -5.36 9.47 -13.35
N THR A 104 -4.58 10.53 -13.17
CA THR A 104 -3.18 10.60 -13.59
C THR A 104 -2.30 9.72 -12.73
N MET A 105 -2.45 9.80 -11.41
CA MET A 105 -1.69 8.97 -10.47
C MET A 105 -2.06 7.49 -10.61
N ARG A 106 -3.36 7.21 -10.73
CA ARG A 106 -3.87 5.87 -10.97
C ARG A 106 -3.33 5.27 -12.27
N ALA A 107 -3.41 5.99 -13.38
CA ALA A 107 -2.86 5.54 -14.66
C ALA A 107 -1.34 5.26 -14.56
N TYR A 108 -0.60 6.12 -13.86
CA TYR A 108 0.83 5.94 -13.63
C TYR A 108 1.14 4.67 -12.81
N LEU A 109 0.40 4.45 -11.71
CA LEU A 109 0.55 3.26 -10.87
C LEU A 109 0.25 1.97 -11.65
N LEU A 110 -0.79 1.97 -12.48
CA LEU A 110 -1.14 0.83 -13.34
C LEU A 110 -0.07 0.57 -14.39
N GLN A 111 0.40 1.60 -15.07
CA GLN A 111 1.46 1.49 -16.07
C GLN A 111 2.73 0.91 -15.45
N SER A 112 3.11 1.35 -14.24
CA SER A 112 4.27 0.81 -13.50
C SER A 112 4.18 -0.70 -13.21
N ALA A 113 2.96 -1.25 -13.21
CA ALA A 113 2.68 -2.66 -12.96
C ALA A 113 2.38 -3.45 -14.26
N GLY A 114 2.53 -2.83 -15.44
CA GLY A 114 2.14 -3.41 -16.71
C GLY A 114 0.63 -3.74 -16.75
N LEU A 115 -0.19 -2.86 -16.17
CA LEU A 115 -1.64 -2.93 -16.12
C LEU A 115 -2.25 -1.74 -16.87
N SER A 116 -3.52 -1.88 -17.24
CA SER A 116 -4.35 -0.79 -17.77
C SER A 116 -5.67 -0.71 -17.01
N GLU A 117 -6.37 0.42 -17.12
CA GLU A 117 -7.67 0.59 -16.47
C GLU A 117 -8.69 -0.48 -16.93
N ALA A 118 -8.61 -0.89 -18.20
CA ALA A 118 -9.47 -1.93 -18.77
C ALA A 118 -9.23 -3.32 -18.15
N SER A 119 -8.01 -3.58 -17.63
CA SER A 119 -7.67 -4.86 -16.99
C SER A 119 -8.16 -4.98 -15.54
N LEU A 120 -8.67 -3.89 -14.95
CA LEU A 120 -9.12 -3.89 -13.56
C LEU A 120 -10.53 -4.44 -13.44
N ALA A 121 -10.69 -5.35 -12.49
CA ALA A 121 -11.98 -5.87 -12.09
C ALA A 121 -12.82 -4.80 -11.39
N GLU A 122 -14.14 -4.97 -11.43
CA GLU A 122 -15.03 -4.26 -10.52
C GLU A 122 -14.94 -4.87 -9.14
N ALA A 123 -14.76 -4.02 -8.12
CA ALA A 123 -14.69 -4.46 -6.75
C ALA A 123 -16.02 -5.11 -6.34
N ARG A 124 -15.96 -6.35 -5.87
CA ARG A 124 -17.17 -7.05 -5.37
C ARG A 124 -17.82 -6.31 -4.21
N ARG A 125 -16.99 -5.69 -3.37
CA ARG A 125 -17.40 -4.80 -2.28
C ARG A 125 -16.49 -3.57 -2.33
N PRO A 126 -16.93 -2.47 -2.94
CA PRO A 126 -16.18 -1.22 -2.95
C PRO A 126 -15.79 -0.79 -1.53
N GLN A 127 -14.50 -0.55 -1.31
CA GLN A 127 -13.93 -0.10 -0.05
C GLN A 127 -13.59 1.39 -0.12
N VAL A 128 -13.65 2.05 1.03
CA VAL A 128 -13.03 3.35 1.25
C VAL A 128 -11.75 3.11 2.04
N PHE A 129 -10.65 3.58 1.48
CA PHE A 129 -9.32 3.47 2.05
C PHE A 129 -8.88 4.85 2.54
N ARG A 130 -8.54 4.97 3.81
CA ARG A 130 -7.95 6.18 4.36
C ARG A 130 -6.42 6.11 4.24
N ILE A 131 -5.81 7.18 3.71
CA ILE A 131 -4.37 7.34 3.62
C ILE A 131 -3.91 8.35 4.67
N ILE A 132 -3.12 7.91 5.65
CA ILE A 132 -2.41 8.82 6.55
C ILE A 132 -0.92 8.84 6.24
N GLU A 133 -0.26 9.90 6.68
CA GLU A 133 1.18 10.08 6.53
C GLU A 133 1.81 10.32 7.90
N VAL A 134 2.93 9.66 8.15
CA VAL A 134 3.74 9.81 9.36
C VAL A 134 5.19 9.99 8.93
N ASP A 135 5.68 11.23 8.95
CA ASP A 135 6.88 11.65 8.22
C ASP A 135 6.82 11.14 6.75
N ASP A 136 7.84 10.45 6.23
CA ASP A 136 7.86 9.94 4.85
C ASP A 136 7.17 8.57 4.68
N VAL A 137 6.44 8.08 5.70
CA VAL A 137 5.77 6.77 5.67
C VAL A 137 4.27 6.96 5.50
N PHE A 138 3.73 6.30 4.47
CA PHE A 138 2.32 6.34 4.14
C PHE A 138 1.64 5.05 4.59
N ILE A 139 0.44 5.18 5.13
CA ILE A 139 -0.34 4.07 5.67
C ILE A 139 -1.74 4.14 5.09
N ILE A 140 -2.11 3.11 4.34
CA ILE A 140 -3.45 2.92 3.81
C ILE A 140 -4.18 1.93 4.70
N THR A 141 -5.32 2.32 5.25
CA THR A 141 -6.22 1.43 5.99
C THR A 141 -7.59 1.42 5.35
N ASN A 142 -8.23 0.26 5.25
CA ASN A 142 -9.65 0.24 4.92
C ASN A 142 -10.47 0.77 6.11
N GLU A 143 -11.53 1.52 5.81
CA GLU A 143 -12.54 1.86 6.80
C GLU A 143 -13.52 0.69 6.96
N ASP A 144 -13.98 0.45 8.19
CA ASP A 144 -15.10 -0.46 8.40
C ASP A 144 -16.32 0.13 7.69
N THR A 145 -16.84 -0.61 6.70
CA THR A 145 -18.16 -0.36 6.10
C THR A 145 -19.22 -1.22 6.76
#